data_AF-A0AAW1T9Y9-F1
#
_entry.id   AF-A0AAW1T9Y9-F1
#
_cell.length_a   1.000
_cell.length_b   1.000
_cell.length_c   1.000
_cell.angle_alpha   90.00
_cell.angle_beta   90.00
_cell.angle_gamma   90.00
#
_symmetry.space_group_name_H-M   'P 1'
#
loop_
_entity.id
_entity.type
_entity.pdbx_description
1 polymer ?
#
loop_
_entity_poly.entity_id
_entity_poly.type
_entity_poly.pdbx_seq_one_letter_code
_entity_poly.pdbx_strand_id
1 'polypeptide(L)'
;MLILDADIYLGRPMTPTDLLVTGSCKHEPVCNTYRDTSYKGIISGVEMRYGDDYHRRWFINSAATLHLSVNFSEWNISLGVTPQVIATDIARALGSFIEHRYDVPSWRAYLFEIATAWAEHQLEVKGKWEHDPAWTEWALYHVFGLHTDRFYDYQAEGRLFQGNEVWFLEAFDAWDPCRDVASPTAIGYFSLVQSRIGKKPDDIFAKLEACWRSLGSGPNLLTQAN
;
A
#
# COMPACT_ATOMS: atom_id res chain seq x y z
N MET A 1 4.23 16.01 3.25
CA MET A 1 3.65 14.68 3.02
C MET A 1 4.81 13.74 2.75
N LEU A 2 4.87 12.58 3.41
CA LEU A 2 5.87 11.56 3.10
C LEU A 2 5.25 10.75 1.96
N ILE A 3 5.55 11.15 0.72
CA ILE A 3 5.23 10.37 -0.48
C ILE A 3 6.55 9.73 -0.87
N LEU A 4 6.74 8.46 -0.50
CA LEU A 4 7.75 7.61 -1.13
C LEU A 4 7.07 6.92 -2.31
N ASP A 5 7.67 7.12 -3.48
CA ASP A 5 7.18 6.74 -4.81
C ASP A 5 5.84 7.38 -5.23
N ALA A 6 5.91 8.31 -6.20
CA ALA A 6 4.73 8.87 -6.85
C ALA A 6 4.20 7.85 -7.87
N ASP A 7 3.47 6.90 -7.32
CA ASP A 7 2.78 5.85 -8.02
C ASP A 7 1.56 6.40 -8.77
N ILE A 8 1.49 6.17 -10.09
CA ILE A 8 0.26 6.46 -10.84
C ILE A 8 -0.66 5.26 -10.72
N TYR A 9 -1.82 5.50 -10.10
CA TYR A 9 -2.89 4.52 -9.94
C TYR A 9 -4.00 4.79 -10.94
N LEU A 10 -4.50 3.71 -11.56
CA LEU A 10 -5.58 3.78 -12.52
C LEU A 10 -6.61 2.72 -12.18
N GLY A 11 -7.84 3.15 -11.94
CA GLY A 11 -8.93 2.28 -11.57
C GLY A 11 -9.97 2.16 -12.69
N ARG A 12 -10.60 1.00 -12.78
CA ARG A 12 -11.93 0.90 -13.39
C ARG A 12 -12.96 1.66 -12.54
N PRO A 13 -14.14 2.04 -13.07
CA PRO A 13 -15.24 2.51 -12.23
C PRO A 13 -15.54 1.50 -11.11
N MET A 14 -15.65 1.98 -9.88
CA MET A 14 -15.86 1.15 -8.69
C MET A 14 -17.00 1.66 -7.84
N THR A 15 -17.56 0.74 -7.09
CA THR A 15 -18.49 0.98 -5.99
C THR A 15 -17.76 0.84 -4.64
N PRO A 16 -18.28 1.42 -3.54
CA PRO A 16 -17.70 1.20 -2.21
C PRO A 16 -17.58 -0.29 -1.84
N THR A 17 -18.52 -1.12 -2.29
CA THR A 17 -18.50 -2.58 -2.09
C THR A 17 -17.40 -3.29 -2.85
N ASP A 18 -16.75 -2.63 -3.81
CA ASP A 18 -15.58 -3.21 -4.45
C ASP A 18 -14.38 -3.20 -3.51
N LEU A 19 -14.23 -2.17 -2.67
CA LEU A 19 -13.08 -1.92 -1.80
C LEU A 19 -13.32 -2.27 -0.32
N LEU A 20 -14.58 -2.52 0.05
CA LEU A 20 -15.00 -2.74 1.43
C LEU A 20 -15.78 -4.05 1.56
N VAL A 21 -15.44 -4.88 2.56
CA VAL A 21 -16.35 -5.92 3.05
C VAL A 21 -17.41 -5.24 3.90
N THR A 22 -18.67 -5.56 3.64
CA THR A 22 -19.80 -5.08 4.46
C THR A 22 -20.34 -6.20 5.34
N GLY A 23 -20.75 -5.86 6.55
CA GLY A 23 -21.27 -6.82 7.52
C GLY A 23 -22.28 -6.19 8.48
N SER A 24 -22.71 -6.97 9.47
CA SER A 24 -23.55 -6.45 10.55
C SER A 24 -22.71 -5.67 11.56
N CYS A 25 -23.19 -4.51 12.00
CA CYS A 25 -22.52 -3.67 12.98
C CYS A 25 -22.53 -4.23 14.42
N LYS A 26 -23.18 -5.38 14.70
CA LYS A 26 -23.46 -5.83 16.08
C LYS A 26 -22.25 -5.91 17.01
N HIS A 27 -21.04 -6.09 16.48
CA HIS A 27 -19.79 -6.15 17.26
C HIS A 27 -18.61 -5.47 16.55
N GLU A 28 -18.89 -4.56 15.60
CA GLU A 28 -17.86 -4.02 14.72
C GLU A 28 -17.51 -2.58 15.09
N PRO A 29 -16.22 -2.19 15.05
CA PRO A 29 -15.78 -0.87 15.47
C PRO A 29 -16.05 0.23 14.44
N VAL A 30 -16.23 -0.15 13.16
CA VAL A 30 -16.49 0.78 12.05
C VAL A 30 -17.85 0.50 11.47
N CYS A 31 -18.78 1.45 11.61
CA CYS A 31 -20.13 1.35 11.06
C CYS A 31 -20.60 2.64 10.40
N ASN A 32 -21.64 2.54 9.57
CA ASN A 32 -22.34 3.73 9.09
C ASN A 32 -23.01 4.49 10.24
N THR A 33 -23.51 5.68 9.90
CA THR A 33 -24.25 6.56 10.81
C THR A 33 -25.43 5.88 11.51
N TYR A 34 -26.08 4.91 10.84
CA TYR A 34 -27.24 4.20 11.36
C TYR A 34 -26.88 3.00 12.26
N ARG A 35 -25.59 2.64 12.37
CA ARG A 35 -25.08 1.50 13.13
C ARG A 35 -25.71 0.16 12.76
N ASP A 36 -26.06 -0.02 11.49
CA ASP A 36 -26.57 -1.31 10.99
C ASP A 36 -25.53 -2.06 10.15
N THR A 37 -24.69 -1.32 9.42
CA THR A 37 -23.74 -1.84 8.45
C THR A 37 -22.32 -1.51 8.89
N SER A 38 -21.46 -2.52 8.98
CA SER A 38 -20.02 -2.37 9.19
C SER A 38 -19.26 -2.34 7.88
N TYR A 39 -18.07 -1.72 7.88
CA TYR A 39 -17.17 -1.67 6.73
C TYR A 39 -15.75 -2.02 7.15
N LYS A 40 -15.12 -2.94 6.42
CA LYS A 40 -13.70 -3.24 6.55
C LYS A 40 -13.01 -3.05 5.21
N GLY A 41 -11.85 -2.40 5.21
CA GLY A 41 -10.97 -2.35 4.05
C GLY A 41 -10.61 -3.76 3.62
N ILE A 42 -10.65 -4.02 2.31
CA ILE A 42 -10.25 -5.32 1.82
C ILE A 42 -8.72 -5.32 1.63
N ILE A 43 -8.07 -6.31 2.22
CA ILE A 43 -6.65 -6.61 2.00
C ILE A 43 -6.53 -7.77 1.01
N SER A 44 -5.59 -7.63 0.07
CA SER A 44 -5.30 -8.71 -0.88
C SER A 44 -4.57 -9.84 -0.18
N GLY A 45 -5.19 -11.02 -0.11
CA GLY A 45 -4.56 -12.22 0.41
C GLY A 45 -3.52 -12.76 -0.57
N VAL A 46 -2.29 -12.25 -0.52
CA VAL A 46 -1.14 -12.86 -1.20
C VAL A 46 -0.30 -13.54 -0.14
N GLU A 47 -0.26 -14.88 -0.19
CA GLU A 47 0.68 -15.63 0.63
C GLU A 47 2.10 -15.17 0.29
N MET A 48 2.87 -14.81 1.31
CA MET A 48 4.32 -14.72 1.15
C MET A 48 4.80 -16.13 0.81
N ARG A 49 5.05 -16.40 -0.48
CA ARG A 49 5.67 -17.67 -0.87
C ARG A 49 7.00 -17.76 -0.15
N TYR A 50 7.22 -18.85 0.60
CA TYR A 50 8.48 -19.17 1.25
C TYR A 50 9.63 -19.00 0.24
N GLY A 51 10.41 -17.92 0.37
CA GLY A 51 11.50 -17.58 -0.56
C GLY A 51 11.68 -16.09 -0.86
N ASP A 52 10.64 -15.25 -0.67
CA ASP A 52 10.75 -13.81 -0.88
C ASP A 52 11.34 -13.10 0.35
N ASP A 53 12.64 -13.27 0.58
CA ASP A 53 13.38 -12.74 1.74
C ASP A 53 13.20 -11.21 1.93
N TYR A 54 12.92 -10.46 0.87
CA TYR A 54 12.82 -8.99 0.92
C TYR A 54 11.59 -8.51 1.69
N HIS A 55 10.41 -9.10 1.49
CA HIS A 55 9.19 -8.74 2.24
C HIS A 55 9.41 -8.96 3.74
N ARG A 56 9.97 -10.12 4.10
CA ARG A 56 10.28 -10.44 5.49
C ARG A 56 11.21 -9.40 6.12
N ARG A 57 12.24 -8.94 5.38
CA ARG A 57 13.15 -7.89 5.83
C ARG A 57 12.43 -6.55 6.05
N TRP A 58 11.48 -6.16 5.19
CA TRP A 58 10.69 -4.94 5.41
C TRP A 58 9.95 -4.94 6.74
N PHE A 59 9.32 -6.07 7.09
CA PHE A 59 8.62 -6.19 8.37
C PHE A 59 9.57 -6.26 9.57
N ILE A 60 10.68 -6.98 9.45
CA ILE A 60 11.72 -7.00 10.50
C ILE A 60 12.25 -5.59 10.75
N ASN A 61 12.63 -4.86 9.70
CA ASN A 61 13.21 -3.53 9.84
C ASN A 61 12.18 -2.51 10.36
N SER A 62 10.91 -2.63 9.95
CA SER A 62 9.82 -1.78 10.45
C SER A 62 9.51 -2.05 11.93
N ALA A 63 9.54 -3.31 12.36
CA ALA A 63 9.37 -3.64 13.77
C ALA A 63 10.57 -3.21 14.62
N ALA A 64 11.79 -3.38 14.10
CA ALA A 64 12.99 -2.83 14.73
C ALA A 64 12.88 -1.31 14.88
N THR A 65 12.44 -0.59 13.83
CA THR A 65 12.17 0.85 13.88
C THR A 65 11.21 1.22 15.01
N LEU A 66 10.14 0.43 15.22
CA LEU A 66 9.14 0.67 16.26
C LEU A 66 9.48 0.07 17.64
N HIS A 67 10.63 -0.61 17.77
CA HIS A 67 10.96 -1.44 18.94
C HIS A 67 9.83 -2.42 19.31
N LEU A 68 9.20 -3.02 18.31
CA LEU A 68 8.16 -4.04 18.42
C LEU A 68 8.67 -5.40 17.93
N SER A 69 7.96 -6.46 18.29
CA SER A 69 8.22 -7.81 17.78
C SER A 69 7.31 -8.12 16.59
N VAL A 70 7.81 -8.91 15.63
CA VAL A 70 6.97 -9.52 14.60
C VAL A 70 6.81 -11.01 14.91
N ASN A 71 5.56 -11.47 14.95
CA ASN A 71 5.28 -12.90 15.01
C ASN A 71 4.93 -13.43 13.61
N PHE A 72 5.86 -14.13 12.97
CA PHE A 72 5.64 -14.73 11.65
C PHE A 72 4.84 -16.04 11.69
N SER A 73 4.53 -16.61 12.86
CA SER A 73 3.82 -17.90 12.96
C SER A 73 2.35 -17.84 12.56
N GLU A 74 1.75 -16.65 12.58
CA GLU A 74 0.34 -16.41 12.25
C GLU A 74 0.16 -15.85 10.83
N TRP A 75 1.25 -15.70 10.07
CA TRP A 75 1.26 -15.00 8.78
C TRP A 75 1.02 -15.97 7.64
N ASN A 76 -0.17 -16.57 7.59
CA ASN A 76 -0.52 -17.50 6.51
C ASN A 76 -1.16 -16.80 5.32
N ILE A 77 -1.85 -15.69 5.51
CA ILE A 77 -2.53 -14.95 4.44
C ILE A 77 -2.45 -13.48 4.80
N SER A 78 -2.24 -12.64 3.79
CA SER A 78 -1.89 -11.22 3.89
C SER A 78 -0.40 -11.06 4.07
N LEU A 79 0.25 -10.24 3.23
CA LEU A 79 1.26 -9.23 3.62
C LEU A 79 2.21 -8.81 2.52
N GLY A 80 2.20 -9.49 1.36
CA GLY A 80 3.00 -9.07 0.21
C GLY A 80 2.53 -7.79 -0.49
N VAL A 81 1.35 -7.25 -0.14
CA VAL A 81 0.75 -6.11 -0.87
C VAL A 81 0.14 -5.11 0.10
N THR A 82 0.44 -3.82 -0.10
CA THR A 82 -0.18 -2.70 0.60
C THR A 82 -1.69 -2.63 0.28
N PRO A 83 -2.58 -2.52 1.28
CA PRO A 83 -4.00 -2.32 1.01
C PRO A 83 -4.28 -0.93 0.46
N GLN A 84 -5.29 -0.89 -0.39
CA GLN A 84 -5.76 0.30 -1.08
C GLN A 84 -6.55 1.21 -0.14
N VAL A 85 -7.09 0.64 0.94
CA VAL A 85 -7.76 1.37 2.02
C VAL A 85 -6.99 1.15 3.31
N ILE A 86 -6.38 2.22 3.82
CA ILE A 86 -5.70 2.25 5.10
C ILE A 86 -6.61 2.92 6.13
N ALA A 87 -6.81 2.29 7.28
CA ALA A 87 -7.60 2.86 8.36
C ALA A 87 -6.90 4.10 8.96
N THR A 88 -7.57 5.26 8.87
CA THR A 88 -7.05 6.51 9.43
C THR A 88 -6.76 6.41 10.92
N ASP A 89 -7.56 5.64 11.68
CA ASP A 89 -7.39 5.52 13.13
C ASP A 89 -6.15 4.74 13.52
N ILE A 90 -5.80 3.68 12.80
CA ILE A 90 -4.53 2.97 12.99
C ILE A 90 -3.36 3.89 12.60
N ALA A 91 -3.45 4.59 11.47
CA ALA A 91 -2.39 5.50 11.02
C ALA A 91 -2.14 6.67 12.00
N ARG A 92 -3.21 7.26 12.53
CA ARG A 92 -3.11 8.31 13.56
C ARG A 92 -2.54 7.76 14.86
N ALA A 93 -3.01 6.60 15.32
CA ALA A 93 -2.50 5.97 16.52
C ALA A 93 -1.02 5.59 16.38
N LEU A 94 -0.57 5.15 15.21
CA LEU A 94 0.84 4.91 14.91
C LEU A 94 1.66 6.20 15.01
N GLY A 95 1.21 7.28 14.38
CA GLY A 95 1.89 8.58 14.45
C GLY A 95 2.02 9.07 15.90
N SER A 96 0.92 9.03 16.66
CA SER A 96 0.95 9.37 18.08
C SER A 96 1.85 8.43 18.88
N PHE A 97 1.83 7.12 18.61
CA PHE A 97 2.71 6.17 19.28
C PHE A 97 4.17 6.55 19.08
N ILE A 98 4.61 6.86 17.87
CA ILE A 98 5.99 7.26 17.57
C ILE A 98 6.35 8.55 18.33
N GLU A 99 5.51 9.59 18.24
CA GLU A 99 5.77 10.88 18.92
C GLU A 99 5.98 10.70 20.43
N HIS A 100 5.11 9.94 21.08
CA HIS A 100 5.20 9.73 22.53
C HIS A 100 6.30 8.73 22.93
N ARG A 101 6.49 7.66 22.15
CA ARG A 101 7.44 6.58 22.47
C ARG A 101 8.90 7.03 22.37
N TYR A 102 9.18 7.95 21.44
CA TYR A 102 10.51 8.46 21.15
C TYR A 102 10.72 9.92 21.57
N ASP A 103 9.72 10.55 22.16
CA ASP A 103 9.74 11.95 22.59
C ASP A 103 10.16 12.90 21.43
N VAL A 104 9.51 12.73 20.28
CA VAL A 104 9.78 13.51 19.07
C VAL A 104 8.58 14.40 18.71
N PRO A 105 8.80 15.63 18.24
CA PRO A 105 7.72 16.57 17.93
C PRO A 105 6.98 16.24 16.63
N SER A 106 7.52 15.32 15.82
CA SER A 106 6.89 14.88 14.57
C SER A 106 7.33 13.47 14.22
N TRP A 107 6.38 12.53 14.21
CA TRP A 107 6.64 11.15 13.77
C TRP A 107 7.18 11.10 12.34
N ARG A 108 6.71 12.00 11.46
CA ARG A 108 7.11 12.04 10.06
C ARG A 108 8.59 12.41 9.92
N ALA A 109 9.04 13.44 10.64
CA ALA A 109 10.43 13.87 10.63
C ALA A 109 11.34 12.77 11.17
N TYR A 110 10.94 12.12 12.26
CA TYR A 110 11.65 10.99 12.85
C TYR A 110 11.82 9.81 11.88
N LEU A 111 10.74 9.37 11.23
CA LEU A 111 10.81 8.29 10.26
C LEU A 111 11.71 8.65 9.06
N PHE A 112 11.61 9.89 8.57
CA PHE A 112 12.49 10.38 7.51
C PHE A 112 13.97 10.34 7.91
N GLU A 113 14.30 10.80 9.12
CA GLU A 113 15.67 10.78 9.63
C GLU A 113 16.25 9.36 9.65
N ILE A 114 15.47 8.38 10.15
CA ILE A 114 15.86 6.97 10.13
C ILE A 114 16.10 6.47 8.70
N ALA A 115 15.19 6.78 7.77
CA ALA A 115 15.31 6.36 6.38
C ALA A 115 16.56 6.95 5.71
N THR A 116 16.85 8.24 5.96
CA THR A 116 18.05 8.92 5.45
C THR A 116 19.32 8.34 6.04
N ALA A 117 19.40 8.18 7.36
CA ALA A 117 20.58 7.62 8.03
C ALA A 117 20.87 6.18 7.56
N TRP A 118 19.82 5.38 7.33
CA TRP A 118 19.96 4.04 6.78
C TRP A 118 20.51 4.04 5.35
N ALA A 119 19.98 4.93 4.50
CA ALA A 119 20.43 5.08 3.12
C ALA A 119 21.92 5.47 3.05
N GLU A 120 22.36 6.39 3.91
CA GLU A 120 23.76 6.78 4.04
C GLU A 120 24.64 5.60 4.48
N HIS A 121 24.21 4.84 5.49
CA HIS A 121 24.96 3.68 5.96
C HIS A 121 25.10 2.58 4.90
N GLN A 122 24.07 2.31 4.10
CA GLN A 122 24.12 1.32 3.01
C GLN A 122 25.14 1.72 1.93
N LEU A 123 25.18 3.02 1.59
CA LEU A 123 26.18 3.56 0.67
C LEU A 123 27.61 3.34 1.17
N GLU A 124 27.85 3.58 2.46
CA GLU A 124 29.16 3.43 3.10
C GLU A 124 29.62 1.96 3.15
N VAL A 125 28.74 1.05 3.57
CA VAL A 125 29.13 -0.36 3.84
C VAL A 125 29.26 -1.18 2.58
N LYS A 126 28.46 -0.90 1.53
CA LYS A 126 28.27 -1.85 0.42
C LYS A 126 28.64 -1.31 -0.95
N GLY A 127 28.96 -0.01 -1.06
CA GLY A 127 29.29 0.62 -2.34
C GLY A 127 28.18 0.48 -3.41
N LYS A 128 26.99 0.04 -2.99
CA LYS A 128 25.78 -0.23 -3.77
C LYS A 128 24.60 -0.03 -2.83
N TRP A 129 23.52 0.52 -3.36
CA TRP A 129 22.23 0.48 -2.68
C TRP A 129 21.78 -0.98 -2.65
N GLU A 130 22.00 -1.68 -1.54
CA GLU A 130 21.20 -2.88 -1.31
C GLU A 130 19.76 -2.45 -1.08
N HIS A 131 18.83 -3.11 -1.76
CA HIS A 131 17.42 -2.74 -1.86
C HIS A 131 16.59 -2.97 -0.59
N ASP A 132 17.24 -3.05 0.58
CA ASP A 132 16.54 -3.27 1.84
C ASP A 132 16.26 -1.91 2.51
N PRO A 133 15.00 -1.43 2.49
CA PRO A 133 14.64 -0.18 3.13
C PRO A 133 14.73 -0.30 4.66
N ALA A 134 14.93 0.83 5.34
CA ALA A 134 14.91 0.93 6.79
C ALA A 134 13.55 0.52 7.37
N TRP A 135 12.48 0.76 6.61
CA TRP A 135 11.10 0.41 6.91
C TRP A 135 10.26 0.67 5.65
N THR A 136 9.04 0.16 5.59
CA THR A 136 8.04 0.60 4.60
C THR A 136 6.79 1.07 5.33
N GLU A 137 6.06 2.03 4.76
CA GLU A 137 4.86 2.60 5.37
C GLU A 137 3.84 1.51 5.70
N TRP A 138 3.66 0.57 4.76
CA TRP A 138 2.80 -0.58 4.94
C TRP A 138 3.25 -1.47 6.10
N ALA A 139 4.54 -1.80 6.17
CA ALA A 139 5.05 -2.67 7.22
C ALA A 139 4.97 -2.01 8.61
N LEU A 140 5.22 -0.69 8.72
CA LEU A 140 5.00 0.05 9.97
C LEU A 140 3.54 0.02 10.40
N TYR A 141 2.63 0.34 9.48
CA TYR A 141 1.19 0.33 9.72
C TYR A 141 0.71 -1.04 10.18
N HIS A 142 1.12 -2.10 9.50
CA HIS A 142 0.69 -3.45 9.78
C HIS A 142 1.23 -3.97 11.11
N VAL A 143 2.55 -3.83 11.37
CA VAL A 143 3.16 -4.26 12.63
C VAL A 143 2.48 -3.58 13.81
N PHE A 144 2.24 -2.27 13.71
CA PHE A 144 1.56 -1.53 14.76
C PHE A 144 0.08 -1.91 14.91
N GLY A 145 -0.62 -2.10 13.79
CA GLY A 145 -2.03 -2.54 13.79
C GLY A 145 -2.21 -3.89 14.47
N LEU A 146 -1.32 -4.86 14.22
CA LEU A 146 -1.31 -6.15 14.91
C LEU A 146 -0.94 -6.00 16.39
N HIS A 147 0.10 -5.23 16.69
CA HIS A 147 0.53 -5.01 18.08
C HIS A 147 -0.57 -4.42 18.96
N THR A 148 -1.43 -3.57 18.38
CA THR A 148 -2.55 -2.93 19.08
C THR A 148 -3.85 -3.72 19.02
N ASP A 149 -3.86 -4.90 18.41
CA ASP A 149 -5.05 -5.73 18.16
C ASP A 149 -6.17 -4.97 17.43
N ARG A 150 -5.79 -4.01 16.58
CA ARG A 150 -6.73 -3.19 15.80
C ARG A 150 -6.72 -3.55 14.32
N PHE A 151 -5.80 -4.37 13.84
CA PHE A 151 -5.70 -4.60 12.40
C PHE A 151 -6.97 -5.22 11.81
N TYR A 152 -7.46 -6.31 12.41
CA TYR A 152 -8.64 -7.05 11.95
C TYR A 152 -9.99 -6.39 12.26
N ASP A 153 -9.96 -5.32 13.07
CA ASP A 153 -11.09 -4.43 13.29
C ASP A 153 -11.43 -3.62 12.03
N TYR A 154 -10.40 -3.25 11.26
CA TYR A 154 -10.55 -2.37 10.09
C TYR A 154 -10.27 -3.06 8.76
N GLN A 155 -9.59 -4.21 8.78
CA GLN A 155 -9.18 -4.92 7.58
C GLN A 155 -9.78 -6.33 7.53
N ALA A 156 -10.18 -6.76 6.35
CA ALA A 156 -10.69 -8.10 6.09
C ALA A 156 -10.06 -8.68 4.83
N GLU A 157 -9.77 -9.98 4.85
CA GLU A 157 -9.27 -10.67 3.66
C GLU A 157 -10.26 -10.59 2.51
N GLY A 158 -9.73 -10.43 1.30
CA GLY A 158 -10.52 -10.59 0.09
C GLY A 158 -9.66 -10.70 -1.16
N ARG A 159 -10.27 -10.34 -2.30
CA ARG A 159 -9.67 -10.49 -3.62
C ARG A 159 -8.52 -9.52 -3.86
N LEU A 160 -7.57 -9.93 -4.70
CA LEU A 160 -6.47 -9.08 -5.15
C LEU A 160 -7.01 -7.80 -5.81
N PHE A 161 -6.60 -6.64 -5.29
CA PHE A 161 -6.98 -5.34 -5.84
C PHE A 161 -6.09 -4.85 -6.96
N GLN A 162 -4.83 -5.25 -6.92
CA GLN A 162 -3.81 -4.79 -7.84
C GLN A 162 -3.45 -5.94 -8.77
N GLY A 163 -3.94 -5.85 -10.01
CA GLY A 163 -3.83 -6.95 -10.97
C GLY A 163 -2.55 -6.94 -11.77
N ASN A 164 -2.07 -5.74 -12.08
CA ASN A 164 -0.94 -5.48 -12.93
C ASN A 164 -0.11 -4.33 -12.35
N GLU A 165 1.18 -4.56 -12.26
CA GLU A 165 2.15 -3.62 -11.69
C GLU A 165 3.29 -3.44 -12.67
N VAL A 166 3.62 -2.20 -12.96
CA VAL A 166 4.71 -1.81 -13.84
C VAL A 166 5.90 -1.39 -12.97
N TRP A 167 6.72 -2.39 -12.62
CA TRP A 167 7.88 -2.26 -11.73
C TRP A 167 9.17 -1.80 -12.40
N PHE A 168 9.26 -2.00 -13.72
CA PHE A 168 10.46 -1.76 -14.51
C PHE A 168 10.10 -1.26 -15.91
N LEU A 169 11.09 -0.68 -16.59
CA LEU A 169 10.90 0.01 -17.85
C LEU A 169 10.37 -0.92 -18.95
N GLU A 170 10.85 -2.16 -18.99
CA GLU A 170 10.44 -3.18 -19.95
C GLU A 170 8.98 -3.60 -19.73
N ALA A 171 8.53 -3.67 -18.47
CA ALA A 171 7.12 -3.87 -18.14
C ALA A 171 6.29 -2.70 -18.62
N PHE A 172 6.80 -1.47 -18.53
CA PHE A 172 6.08 -0.29 -19.03
C PHE A 172 5.88 -0.37 -20.53
N ASP A 173 6.92 -0.74 -21.28
CA ASP A 173 6.82 -0.81 -22.74
C ASP A 173 5.84 -1.92 -23.18
N ALA A 174 5.84 -3.06 -22.50
CA ALA A 174 4.93 -4.19 -22.75
C ALA A 174 3.52 -4.02 -22.17
N TRP A 175 3.30 -3.05 -21.28
CA TRP A 175 2.03 -2.82 -20.62
C TRP A 175 0.94 -2.40 -21.62
N ASP A 176 -0.24 -3.02 -21.51
CA ASP A 176 -1.44 -2.65 -22.25
C ASP A 176 -2.50 -2.13 -21.26
N PRO A 177 -2.66 -0.80 -21.14
CA PRO A 177 -3.60 -0.21 -20.18
C PRO A 177 -5.06 -0.57 -20.48
N CYS A 178 -5.39 -0.91 -21.72
CA CYS A 178 -6.77 -1.19 -22.12
C CYS A 178 -7.23 -2.58 -21.68
N ARG A 179 -6.36 -3.56 -21.81
CA ARG A 179 -6.58 -4.88 -21.22
C ARG A 179 -6.71 -4.79 -19.69
N ASP A 180 -5.84 -4.02 -19.05
CA ASP A 180 -5.68 -4.09 -17.60
C ASP A 180 -6.65 -3.21 -16.81
N VAL A 181 -7.14 -2.11 -17.39
CA VAL A 181 -8.06 -1.18 -16.72
C VAL A 181 -9.51 -1.35 -17.20
N ALA A 182 -9.74 -1.80 -18.44
CA ALA A 182 -11.07 -1.83 -19.03
C ALA A 182 -11.62 -3.24 -19.30
N SER A 183 -10.82 -4.29 -19.15
CA SER A 183 -11.32 -5.66 -19.33
C SER A 183 -12.22 -6.08 -18.16
N PRO A 184 -13.43 -6.62 -18.42
CA PRO A 184 -14.25 -7.24 -17.39
C PRO A 184 -13.64 -8.53 -16.83
N THR A 185 -12.62 -9.09 -17.50
CA THR A 185 -11.92 -10.32 -17.09
C THR A 185 -10.58 -10.06 -16.42
N ALA A 186 -10.14 -8.79 -16.28
CA ALA A 186 -8.90 -8.49 -15.58
C ALA A 186 -9.02 -8.86 -14.10
N ILE A 187 -7.98 -9.50 -13.56
CA ILE A 187 -7.88 -9.85 -12.15
C ILE A 187 -7.40 -8.60 -11.43
N GLY A 188 -8.30 -7.77 -10.90
CA GLY A 188 -7.91 -6.57 -10.13
C GLY A 188 -8.71 -5.31 -10.48
N TYR A 189 -8.52 -4.26 -9.69
CA TYR A 189 -9.16 -2.96 -9.80
C TYR A 189 -8.20 -1.86 -10.24
N PHE A 190 -6.91 -2.02 -9.94
CA PHE A 190 -5.90 -1.01 -10.17
C PHE A 190 -4.71 -1.52 -11.00
N SER A 191 -4.23 -0.65 -11.89
CA SER A 191 -2.87 -0.73 -12.45
C SER A 191 -1.97 0.27 -11.73
N LEU A 192 -0.78 -0.18 -11.34
CA LEU A 192 0.21 0.63 -10.66
C LEU A 192 1.43 0.86 -11.54
N VAL A 193 1.82 2.12 -11.75
CA VAL A 193 3.07 2.47 -12.43
C VAL A 193 4.00 3.15 -11.44
N GLN A 194 5.12 2.48 -11.14
CA GLN A 194 6.03 2.87 -10.08
C GLN A 194 6.97 3.99 -10.51
N SER A 195 7.18 5.03 -9.68
CA SER A 195 8.08 6.12 -10.09
C SER A 195 9.53 5.71 -10.32
N ARG A 196 10.00 4.63 -9.66
CA ARG A 196 11.35 4.05 -9.91
C ARG A 196 11.63 3.66 -11.36
N ILE A 197 10.62 3.52 -12.22
CA ILE A 197 10.85 3.23 -13.65
C ILE A 197 11.39 4.45 -14.42
N GLY A 198 11.34 5.66 -13.82
CA GLY A 198 11.87 6.89 -14.42
C GLY A 198 11.08 7.44 -15.60
N LYS A 199 9.83 7.00 -15.80
CA LYS A 199 8.92 7.56 -16.82
C LYS A 199 8.28 8.85 -16.31
N LYS A 200 8.10 9.83 -17.21
CA LYS A 200 7.37 11.04 -16.86
C LYS A 200 5.87 10.72 -16.79
N PRO A 201 5.11 11.40 -15.93
CA PRO A 201 3.66 11.27 -15.90
C PRO A 201 3.01 11.42 -17.28
N ASP A 202 3.47 12.37 -18.09
CA ASP A 202 2.95 12.60 -19.45
C ASP A 202 3.08 11.38 -20.37
N ASP A 203 4.17 10.61 -20.27
CA ASP A 203 4.38 9.39 -21.06
C ASP A 203 3.36 8.30 -20.66
N ILE A 204 3.08 8.21 -19.37
CA ILE A 204 2.08 7.29 -18.80
C ILE A 204 0.69 7.71 -19.27
N PHE A 205 0.37 9.01 -19.19
CA PHE A 205 -0.91 9.57 -19.65
C PHE A 205 -1.12 9.41 -21.14
N ALA A 206 -0.10 9.63 -21.98
CA ALA A 206 -0.21 9.42 -23.42
C ALA A 206 -0.57 7.97 -23.77
N LYS A 207 0.02 7.00 -23.05
CA LYS A 207 -0.29 5.57 -23.25
C LYS A 207 -1.72 5.22 -22.83
N LEU A 208 -2.24 5.88 -21.79
CA LEU A 208 -3.61 5.74 -21.31
C LEU A 208 -4.65 6.42 -22.20
N GLU A 209 -4.31 7.59 -22.73
CA GLU A 209 -5.23 8.40 -23.52
C GLU A 209 -5.68 7.64 -24.77
N ALA A 210 -4.77 6.91 -25.42
CA ALA A 210 -5.08 6.01 -26.52
C ALA A 210 -6.17 4.99 -26.14
N CYS A 211 -6.08 4.46 -24.93
CA CYS A 211 -7.06 3.53 -24.40
C CYS A 211 -8.41 4.20 -24.10
N TRP A 212 -8.43 5.30 -23.35
CA TRP A 212 -9.68 5.98 -22.98
C TRP A 212 -10.46 6.48 -24.19
N ARG A 213 -9.76 6.98 -25.21
CA ARG A 213 -10.38 7.35 -26.49
C ARG A 213 -11.10 6.17 -27.15
N SER A 214 -10.56 4.95 -27.03
CA SER A 214 -11.19 3.74 -27.59
C SER A 214 -12.45 3.29 -26.83
N LEU A 215 -12.59 3.66 -25.55
CA LEU A 215 -13.70 3.25 -24.68
C LEU A 215 -14.88 4.22 -24.70
N GLY A 216 -14.76 5.37 -25.36
CA GLY A 216 -15.82 6.40 -25.42
C GLY A 216 -16.10 7.11 -24.09
N SER A 217 -15.30 6.84 -23.06
CA SER A 217 -15.39 7.41 -21.72
C SER A 217 -14.04 8.04 -21.35
N GLY A 218 -13.99 9.38 -21.30
CA GLY A 218 -12.89 10.09 -20.65
C GLY A 218 -12.87 9.80 -19.14
N PRO A 219 -11.71 9.88 -18.48
CA PRO A 219 -11.58 9.46 -17.09
C PRO A 219 -12.35 10.37 -16.12
N ASN A 220 -13.03 9.75 -15.14
CA ASN A 220 -13.20 10.36 -13.81
C ASN A 220 -11.84 10.26 -13.12
N LEU A 221 -10.97 11.24 -13.35
CA LEU A 221 -9.68 11.33 -12.69
C LEU A 221 -9.92 11.65 -11.21
N LEU A 222 -9.55 10.74 -10.32
CA LEU A 222 -9.16 11.11 -8.97
C LEU A 222 -7.78 11.76 -9.10
N THR A 223 -7.77 13.06 -9.39
CA THR A 223 -6.54 13.87 -9.37
C THR A 223 -5.92 13.83 -7.98
N GLN A 224 -4.60 13.71 -7.93
CA GLN A 224 -3.79 13.67 -6.71
C GLN A 224 -4.20 14.75 -5.70
N ALA A 225 -4.30 14.33 -4.43
CA ALA A 225 -4.29 15.25 -3.30
C ALA A 225 -2.91 15.92 -3.23
N ASN A 226 -2.89 17.25 -3.24
CA ASN A 226 -1.71 18.08 -2.98
C ASN A 226 -1.17 17.89 -1.56
#